data_AF-A0A0K1EAW7-F1
#
_entry.id   AF-A0A0K1EAW7-F1
#
_cell.length_a   1.000
_cell.length_b   1.000
_cell.length_c   1.000
_cell.angle_alpha   90.00
_cell.angle_beta   90.00
_cell.angle_gamma   90.00
#
_symmetry.space_group_name_H-M   'P 1'
#
loop_
_entity.id
_entity.type
_entity.pdbx_description
1 polymer ?
#
loop_
_entity_poly.entity_id
_entity_poly.type
_entity_poly.pdbx_seq_one_letter_code
_entity_poly.pdbx_strand_id
1 'polypeptide(L)'
;MKPVRSLLSIALVLVTSGVAGCKEDPPPAKQEPVAADSASAKGKPNMRPPVAPLAKVDPQTMKEYRVDVCYFGTLTLKQARDAYLASLGKDEPSEKKIPNFGNPAAKADGRPTPEGKLAPPGKLDLRSAAKGATTGAPDAKEGPGREPRGLDGARKPGEGRPPFNFVGRAPHERNARACTVAAGLKEPAFPEVDAALAAFAPYAVELAKNIASAQNYYQREEYKKDGFEKGKELHKKLIADFGKLDELHSQLGVAVAAHREKSAPDASKWEEGQKVAMDAFSNARAVMLGLIGTKVDVEAHKAAVKKLEDAAAALKTFGESHQADPWPKILTPALEGMLRTLKDAEPKLTEKGIEPETFLPVITSFTAVIEAKHRALSRALIAQGQTQPRPMMPHQPGAIPHMPGAPEAPEAPPAEPETK
;
A
#
# COMPACT_ATOMS: atom_id res chain seq x y z
N MET A 1 -25.03 -18.19 -32.03
CA MET A 1 -25.51 -18.41 -30.64
C MET A 1 -26.08 -17.09 -30.13
N LYS A 2 -27.37 -17.08 -29.76
CA LYS A 2 -28.14 -15.86 -29.44
C LYS A 2 -27.92 -15.44 -27.97
N PRO A 3 -27.88 -14.14 -27.63
CA PRO A 3 -27.76 -13.69 -26.25
C PRO A 3 -29.14 -13.70 -25.57
N VAL A 4 -29.24 -14.39 -24.44
CA VAL A 4 -30.44 -14.36 -23.58
C VAL A 4 -30.29 -13.16 -22.63
N ARG A 5 -31.07 -12.10 -22.90
CA ARG A 5 -31.38 -11.04 -21.94
C ARG A 5 -32.46 -11.58 -21.01
N SER A 6 -32.17 -11.64 -19.71
CA SER A 6 -33.17 -11.93 -18.67
C SER A 6 -33.51 -10.63 -17.94
N LEU A 7 -34.77 -10.21 -18.09
CA LEU A 7 -35.46 -9.17 -17.34
C LEU A 7 -36.47 -9.88 -16.41
N LEU A 8 -36.45 -9.60 -15.11
CA LEU A 8 -37.60 -9.72 -14.21
C LEU A 8 -37.26 -8.95 -12.92
N SER A 9 -37.90 -7.79 -12.68
CA SER A 9 -39.16 -7.62 -11.94
C SER A 9 -38.97 -7.67 -10.43
N ILE A 10 -38.87 -6.50 -9.79
CA ILE A 10 -39.21 -6.36 -8.36
C ILE A 10 -40.25 -5.24 -8.24
N ALA A 11 -41.41 -5.67 -7.74
CA ALA A 11 -42.59 -4.88 -7.51
C ALA A 11 -42.40 -3.92 -6.32
N LEU A 12 -43.03 -2.76 -6.48
CA LEU A 12 -43.29 -1.73 -5.49
C LEU A 12 -44.10 -2.30 -4.31
N VAL A 13 -43.62 -2.13 -3.06
CA VAL A 13 -44.47 -2.20 -1.87
C VAL A 13 -44.31 -0.91 -1.08
N LEU A 14 -45.36 -0.09 -1.12
CA LEU A 14 -45.63 0.99 -0.18
C LEU A 14 -45.93 0.39 1.21
N VAL A 15 -45.28 0.90 2.25
CA VAL A 15 -45.79 0.83 3.62
C VAL A 15 -45.77 2.22 4.25
N THR A 16 -46.88 2.49 4.91
CA THR A 16 -47.41 3.71 5.49
C THR A 16 -46.73 4.16 6.78
N SER A 17 -46.67 5.49 6.94
CA SER A 17 -46.90 6.31 8.14
C SER A 17 -46.90 5.63 9.52
N GLY A 18 -46.01 6.09 10.40
CA GLY A 18 -46.11 5.91 11.86
C GLY A 18 -45.67 7.19 12.58
N VAL A 19 -46.64 7.86 13.20
CA VAL A 19 -46.47 9.05 14.03
C VAL A 19 -46.31 8.61 15.48
N ALA A 20 -45.19 8.92 16.11
CA ALA A 20 -44.96 8.87 17.56
C ALA A 20 -43.81 9.85 17.84
N GLY A 21 -43.83 10.78 18.77
CA GLY A 21 -44.63 11.00 19.96
C GLY A 21 -43.68 11.77 20.88
N CYS A 22 -43.89 13.07 21.05
CA CYS A 22 -43.05 13.93 21.90
C CYS A 22 -43.09 13.42 23.35
N LYS A 23 -41.94 13.06 23.90
CA LYS A 23 -41.74 12.97 25.35
C LYS A 23 -40.74 14.03 25.77
N GLU A 24 -41.12 14.74 26.82
CA GLU A 24 -40.38 15.82 27.47
C GLU A 24 -39.02 15.37 27.99
N ASP A 25 -38.01 16.22 27.75
CA ASP A 25 -36.67 16.14 28.32
C ASP A 25 -36.70 16.36 29.84
N PRO A 26 -36.11 15.48 30.66
CA PRO A 26 -35.80 15.81 32.04
C PRO A 26 -34.58 16.75 32.11
N PRO A 27 -34.51 17.65 33.10
CA PRO A 27 -33.46 18.66 33.20
C PRO A 27 -32.07 18.05 33.48
N PRO A 28 -30.99 18.68 32.99
CA PRO A 28 -29.63 18.14 33.14
C PRO A 28 -29.17 18.15 34.59
N ALA A 29 -28.64 17.01 35.04
CA ALA A 29 -27.94 16.88 36.32
C ALA A 29 -26.65 17.71 36.31
N LYS A 30 -26.43 18.46 37.39
CA LYS A 30 -25.19 19.21 37.66
C LYS A 30 -23.99 18.25 37.67
N GLN A 31 -23.01 18.50 36.80
CA GLN A 31 -21.69 17.86 36.88
C GLN A 31 -20.90 18.47 38.05
N GLU A 32 -20.46 17.63 38.98
CA GLU A 32 -19.43 17.98 39.95
C GLU A 32 -18.06 18.09 39.25
N PRO A 33 -17.20 19.03 39.65
CA PRO A 33 -15.88 19.21 39.06
C PRO A 33 -14.96 18.04 39.43
N VAL A 34 -14.47 17.32 38.42
CA VAL A 34 -13.43 16.31 38.58
C VAL A 34 -12.09 17.03 38.79
N ALA A 35 -11.47 16.80 39.95
CA ALA A 35 -10.15 17.32 40.28
C ALA A 35 -9.09 16.80 39.30
N ALA A 36 -8.30 17.72 38.75
CA ALA A 36 -7.15 17.42 37.91
C ALA A 36 -5.95 17.04 38.78
N ASP A 37 -5.78 15.75 39.07
CA ASP A 37 -4.55 15.22 39.66
C ASP A 37 -3.52 14.96 38.55
N SER A 38 -2.66 15.96 38.32
CA SER A 38 -1.42 15.82 37.54
C SER A 38 -0.23 15.71 38.51
N ALA A 39 -0.06 14.56 39.15
CA ALA A 39 1.11 14.28 39.97
C ALA A 39 2.14 13.43 39.20
N SER A 40 3.33 13.99 39.05
CA SER A 40 4.53 13.37 38.49
C SER A 40 4.91 12.10 39.26
N ALA A 41 4.84 10.93 38.62
CA ALA A 41 5.31 9.67 39.19
C ALA A 41 6.51 9.10 38.41
N LYS A 42 7.66 9.07 39.08
CA LYS A 42 8.90 8.37 38.72
C LYS A 42 8.63 6.90 38.32
N GLY A 43 9.09 6.54 37.12
CA GLY A 43 9.81 5.28 36.86
C GLY A 43 9.08 3.95 37.07
N LYS A 44 7.82 3.80 36.66
CA LYS A 44 7.26 2.43 36.48
C LYS A 44 7.88 1.78 35.23
N PRO A 45 8.40 0.55 35.32
CA PRO A 45 8.87 -0.17 34.14
C PRO A 45 7.72 -0.24 33.14
N ASN A 46 8.03 0.11 31.89
CA ASN A 46 7.07 0.18 30.79
C ASN A 46 6.56 -1.24 30.50
N MET A 47 5.62 -1.73 31.33
CA MET A 47 4.98 -3.02 31.11
C MET A 47 4.31 -2.92 29.76
N ARG A 48 4.86 -3.67 28.79
CA ARG A 48 4.25 -3.77 27.47
C ARG A 48 2.77 -4.08 27.68
N PRO A 49 1.85 -3.30 27.09
CA PRO A 49 0.44 -3.58 27.23
C PRO A 49 0.20 -5.04 26.81
N PRO A 50 -0.69 -5.75 27.52
CA PRO A 50 -1.01 -7.13 27.21
C PRO A 50 -1.33 -7.24 25.71
N VAL A 51 -0.76 -8.26 25.07
CA VAL A 51 -0.90 -8.47 23.64
C VAL A 51 -2.39 -8.65 23.32
N ALA A 52 -2.95 -7.75 22.51
CA ALA A 52 -4.36 -7.82 22.15
C ALA A 52 -4.70 -9.18 21.48
N PRO A 53 -5.88 -9.76 21.79
CA PRO A 53 -6.31 -11.02 21.20
C PRO A 53 -6.42 -10.91 19.66
N LEU A 54 -6.16 -12.01 18.96
CA LEU A 54 -6.35 -12.11 17.51
C LEU A 54 -7.71 -12.73 17.21
N ALA A 55 -8.43 -12.18 16.24
CA ALA A 55 -9.67 -12.77 15.74
C ALA A 55 -9.40 -14.15 15.12
N LYS A 56 -10.29 -15.11 15.36
CA LYS A 56 -10.32 -16.41 14.67
C LYS A 56 -11.07 -16.23 13.34
N VAL A 57 -10.41 -15.57 12.38
CA VAL A 57 -11.00 -15.38 11.05
C VAL A 57 -10.97 -16.70 10.30
N ASP A 58 -12.11 -17.07 9.72
CA ASP A 58 -12.23 -18.25 8.88
C ASP A 58 -11.22 -18.21 7.70
N PRO A 59 -10.50 -19.32 7.42
CA PRO A 59 -9.49 -19.38 6.36
C PRO A 59 -10.02 -19.01 4.96
N GLN A 60 -11.26 -19.38 4.61
CA GLN A 60 -11.89 -19.00 3.34
C GLN A 60 -12.00 -17.49 3.26
N THR A 61 -12.53 -16.87 4.32
CA THR A 61 -12.70 -15.42 4.39
C THR A 61 -11.36 -14.68 4.31
N MET A 62 -10.31 -15.22 4.95
CA MET A 62 -8.95 -14.67 4.85
C MET A 62 -8.42 -14.73 3.42
N LYS A 63 -8.62 -15.86 2.73
CA LYS A 63 -8.15 -16.06 1.36
C LYS A 63 -8.88 -15.15 0.39
N GLU A 64 -10.21 -15.08 0.46
CA GLU A 64 -11.03 -14.16 -0.33
C GLU A 64 -10.60 -12.69 -0.14
N TYR A 65 -10.32 -12.27 1.10
CA TYR A 65 -9.78 -10.95 1.39
C TYR A 65 -8.43 -10.70 0.69
N ARG A 66 -7.48 -11.64 0.76
CA ARG A 66 -6.18 -11.47 0.10
C ARG A 66 -6.29 -11.46 -1.42
N VAL A 67 -7.16 -12.29 -1.97
CA VAL A 67 -7.50 -12.32 -3.40
C VAL A 67 -8.09 -10.98 -3.84
N ASP A 68 -9.00 -10.41 -3.06
CA ASP A 68 -9.59 -9.08 -3.30
C ASP A 68 -8.53 -7.99 -3.34
N VAL A 69 -7.66 -7.92 -2.33
CA VAL A 69 -6.59 -6.93 -2.27
C VAL A 69 -5.60 -7.12 -3.44
N CYS A 70 -5.28 -8.36 -3.81
CA CYS A 70 -4.45 -8.63 -4.99
C CYS A 70 -5.13 -8.13 -6.27
N TYR A 71 -6.35 -8.58 -6.55
CA TYR A 71 -7.04 -8.31 -7.81
C TYR A 71 -7.29 -6.81 -8.02
N PHE A 72 -7.90 -6.15 -7.03
CA PHE A 72 -8.22 -4.72 -7.12
C PHE A 72 -7.00 -3.84 -6.90
N GLY A 73 -6.08 -4.22 -6.00
CA GLY A 73 -4.85 -3.47 -5.79
C GLY A 73 -3.95 -3.44 -7.03
N THR A 74 -3.88 -4.55 -7.78
CA THR A 74 -3.07 -4.61 -9.01
C THR A 74 -3.67 -3.84 -10.19
N LEU A 75 -4.88 -3.28 -10.07
CA LEU A 75 -5.36 -2.25 -11.02
C LEU A 75 -4.43 -1.03 -11.05
N THR A 76 -3.67 -0.78 -9.98
CA THR A 76 -2.62 0.25 -10.00
C THR A 76 -1.51 -0.05 -11.02
N LEU A 77 -1.25 -1.31 -11.40
CA LEU A 77 -0.31 -1.64 -12.49
C LEU A 77 -0.89 -1.24 -13.85
N LYS A 78 -2.20 -1.43 -14.06
CA LYS A 78 -2.89 -0.97 -15.28
C LYS A 78 -2.89 0.55 -15.38
N GLN A 79 -3.15 1.22 -14.27
CA GLN A 79 -3.05 2.68 -14.18
C GLN A 79 -1.65 3.18 -14.55
N ALA A 80 -0.59 2.55 -14.03
CA ALA A 80 0.79 2.92 -14.37
C ALA A 80 1.11 2.70 -15.85
N ARG A 81 0.62 1.60 -16.44
CA ARG A 81 0.70 1.37 -17.88
C ARG A 81 0.02 2.47 -18.66
N ASP A 82 -1.24 2.78 -18.33
CA ASP A 82 -2.05 3.71 -19.09
C ASP A 82 -1.45 5.12 -19.02
N ALA A 83 -0.95 5.54 -17.86
CA ALA A 83 -0.19 6.77 -17.70
C ALA A 83 1.09 6.76 -18.54
N TYR A 84 1.84 5.65 -18.54
CA TYR A 84 3.07 5.50 -19.30
C TYR A 84 2.81 5.64 -20.81
N LEU A 85 1.84 4.89 -21.32
CA LEU A 85 1.45 4.92 -22.73
C LEU A 85 0.89 6.30 -23.12
N ALA A 86 0.09 6.94 -22.26
CA ALA A 86 -0.41 8.29 -22.52
C ALA A 86 0.73 9.33 -22.59
N SER A 87 1.75 9.20 -21.75
CA SER A 87 2.87 10.15 -21.70
C SER A 87 3.80 10.07 -22.91
N LEU A 88 3.98 8.88 -23.49
CA LEU A 88 4.85 8.67 -24.65
C LEU A 88 4.11 8.69 -25.99
N GLY A 89 2.86 8.20 -26.00
CA GLY A 89 2.15 7.85 -27.22
C GLY A 89 2.76 6.61 -27.88
N LYS A 90 3.12 6.71 -29.16
CA LYS A 90 3.80 5.64 -29.92
C LYS A 90 5.32 5.79 -29.95
N ASP A 91 5.85 6.82 -29.32
CA ASP A 91 7.26 7.19 -29.43
C ASP A 91 8.08 6.53 -28.31
N GLU A 92 9.37 6.35 -28.59
CA GLU A 92 10.35 5.97 -27.57
C GLU A 92 10.64 7.16 -26.62
N PRO A 93 11.12 6.87 -25.39
CA PRO A 93 11.59 7.92 -24.48
C PRO A 93 12.67 8.80 -25.11
N SER A 94 12.53 10.11 -24.97
CA SER A 94 13.46 11.11 -25.51
C SER A 94 13.44 12.39 -24.67
N GLU A 95 14.31 13.35 -24.97
CA GLU A 95 14.36 14.65 -24.29
C GLU A 95 13.01 15.38 -24.31
N LYS A 96 12.22 15.20 -25.38
CA LYS A 96 10.89 15.81 -25.52
C LYS A 96 9.79 15.02 -24.83
N LYS A 97 10.05 13.75 -24.48
CA LYS A 97 9.05 12.79 -24.00
C LYS A 97 9.65 11.91 -22.91
N ILE A 98 9.58 12.41 -21.68
CA ILE A 98 9.93 11.65 -20.48
C ILE A 98 8.69 10.89 -20.01
N PRO A 99 8.76 9.57 -19.81
CA PRO A 99 7.60 8.80 -19.38
C PRO A 99 7.10 9.19 -17.99
N ASN A 100 5.78 9.16 -17.80
CA ASN A 100 5.11 9.34 -16.52
C ASN A 100 4.35 8.06 -16.14
N PHE A 101 4.46 7.60 -14.89
CA PHE A 101 3.77 6.41 -14.39
C PHE A 101 2.49 6.74 -13.60
N GLY A 102 1.99 7.97 -13.70
CA GLY A 102 0.74 8.40 -13.08
C GLY A 102 0.84 8.62 -11.56
N ASN A 103 2.06 8.63 -11.02
CA ASN A 103 2.31 9.33 -9.77
C ASN A 103 2.31 10.81 -10.15
N PRO A 104 1.49 11.67 -9.51
CA PRO A 104 1.68 13.10 -9.67
C PRO A 104 3.13 13.32 -9.29
N ALA A 105 3.98 13.67 -10.27
CA ALA A 105 5.30 14.14 -9.96
C ALA A 105 5.03 15.17 -8.87
N ALA A 106 5.62 14.99 -7.69
CA ALA A 106 5.73 16.10 -6.77
C ALA A 106 6.32 17.17 -7.66
N LYS A 107 5.49 18.13 -8.11
CA LYS A 107 5.93 19.15 -9.06
C LYS A 107 7.21 19.60 -8.43
N ALA A 108 8.33 19.40 -9.12
CA ALA A 108 9.59 19.89 -8.63
C ALA A 108 9.30 21.37 -8.50
N ASP A 109 9.00 21.83 -7.28
CA ASP A 109 8.73 23.22 -7.00
C ASP A 109 9.89 23.91 -7.69
N GLY A 110 9.60 24.82 -8.63
CA GLY A 110 10.55 25.39 -9.57
C GLY A 110 11.63 26.26 -8.91
N ARG A 111 12.11 25.86 -7.73
CA ARG A 111 13.39 26.23 -7.19
C ARG A 111 14.43 25.87 -8.26
N PRO A 112 15.10 26.88 -8.83
CA PRO A 112 16.16 26.64 -9.79
C PRO A 112 17.18 25.72 -9.13
N THR A 113 17.42 24.56 -9.75
CA THR A 113 18.67 23.84 -9.54
C THR A 113 19.80 24.84 -9.80
N PRO A 114 20.72 25.09 -8.84
CA PRO A 114 21.86 25.92 -9.13
C PRO A 114 22.59 25.27 -10.30
N GLU A 115 22.72 25.99 -11.41
CA GLU A 115 23.63 25.65 -12.50
C GLU A 115 25.06 25.72 -11.96
N GLY A 116 25.47 24.66 -11.26
CA GLY A 116 26.83 24.42 -10.88
C GLY A 116 27.62 24.05 -12.13
N LYS A 117 28.26 25.04 -12.74
CA LYS A 117 29.35 24.85 -13.71
C LYS A 117 30.26 23.72 -13.22
N LEU A 118 30.25 22.60 -13.94
CA LEU A 118 31.33 21.62 -13.90
C LEU A 118 32.60 22.34 -14.35
N ALA A 119 33.51 22.57 -13.42
CA ALA A 119 34.87 22.98 -13.73
C ALA A 119 35.57 21.84 -14.50
N PRO A 120 36.41 22.16 -15.51
CA PRO A 120 37.11 21.14 -16.29
C PRO A 120 38.20 20.44 -15.45
N PRO A 121 38.62 19.23 -15.84
CA PRO A 121 39.57 18.44 -15.06
C PRO A 121 40.98 19.05 -15.15
N GLY A 122 41.37 19.79 -14.13
CA GLY A 122 42.74 20.26 -13.94
C GLY A 122 43.63 19.13 -13.40
N LYS A 123 44.69 18.82 -14.15
CA LYS A 123 45.81 17.96 -13.75
C LYS A 123 46.38 18.41 -12.39
N LEU A 124 46.50 17.47 -11.45
CA LEU A 124 47.33 17.65 -10.26
C LEU A 124 48.68 16.98 -10.52
N ASP A 125 49.67 17.84 -10.74
CA ASP A 125 51.08 17.53 -10.87
C ASP A 125 51.69 17.21 -9.49
N LEU A 126 52.47 16.13 -9.44
CA LEU A 126 53.38 15.79 -8.36
C LEU A 126 54.75 16.42 -8.68
N ARG A 127 55.24 17.36 -7.85
CA ARG A 127 56.67 17.45 -7.43
C ARG A 127 57.01 18.68 -6.58
N SER A 128 57.71 18.39 -5.48
CA SER A 128 58.87 19.08 -4.86
C SER A 128 58.75 20.56 -4.44
N ALA A 129 59.41 21.09 -3.40
CA ALA A 129 60.22 20.63 -2.26
C ALA A 129 60.75 21.93 -1.58
N ALA A 130 61.43 21.78 -0.42
CA ALA A 130 62.27 22.77 0.29
C ALA A 130 61.55 23.73 1.25
N LYS A 131 62.05 24.06 2.45
CA LYS A 131 63.16 23.59 3.32
C LYS A 131 62.98 24.36 4.64
N GLY A 132 63.36 23.78 5.78
CA GLY A 132 63.54 24.53 7.03
C GLY A 132 63.69 23.61 8.25
N ALA A 133 64.93 23.38 8.67
CA ALA A 133 65.33 22.49 9.75
C ALA A 133 65.29 23.15 11.13
N THR A 134 65.12 22.36 12.19
CA THR A 134 66.06 22.29 13.33
C THR A 134 65.76 21.11 14.25
N THR A 135 66.82 20.68 14.93
CA THR A 135 67.15 19.36 15.49
C THR A 135 66.81 19.19 16.98
N GLY A 136 66.51 17.94 17.39
CA GLY A 136 66.59 17.47 18.79
C GLY A 136 65.92 16.10 18.98
N ALA A 137 66.70 15.10 19.40
CA ALA A 137 66.28 13.74 19.80
C ALA A 137 67.01 13.39 21.11
N PRO A 138 66.75 12.25 21.80
CA PRO A 138 65.59 11.35 21.83
C PRO A 138 65.07 11.13 23.28
N ASP A 139 63.88 10.56 23.49
CA ASP A 139 63.71 9.53 24.54
C ASP A 139 62.41 8.73 24.39
N ALA A 140 62.50 7.47 24.79
CA ALA A 140 61.47 6.45 24.69
C ALA A 140 60.60 6.36 25.96
N LYS A 141 59.38 5.84 25.75
CA LYS A 141 58.45 5.14 26.68
C LYS A 141 57.09 5.81 26.92
N GLU A 142 56.14 4.88 27.07
CA GLU A 142 54.74 4.98 27.52
C GLU A 142 53.71 5.39 26.47
N GLY A 143 53.00 4.37 25.98
CA GLY A 143 51.78 4.54 25.19
C GLY A 143 50.65 5.12 26.04
N PRO A 144 49.82 6.02 25.50
CA PRO A 144 48.64 6.47 26.20
C PRO A 144 47.44 5.59 25.88
N GLY A 145 46.58 5.47 26.89
CA GLY A 145 45.42 4.62 26.91
C GLY A 145 44.38 4.99 25.86
N ARG A 146 43.56 3.99 25.56
CA ARG A 146 42.41 4.08 24.69
C ARG A 146 41.37 4.99 25.34
N GLU A 147 41.21 6.20 24.82
CA GLU A 147 40.12 7.09 25.21
C GLU A 147 38.75 6.46 24.88
N PRO A 148 37.73 6.65 25.74
CA PRO A 148 36.37 6.22 25.45
C PRO A 148 35.81 7.04 24.28
N ARG A 149 35.28 6.35 23.26
CA ARG A 149 34.52 6.99 22.17
C ARG A 149 33.38 7.82 22.77
N GLY A 150 33.55 9.14 22.70
CA GLY A 150 32.52 10.10 23.03
C GLY A 150 31.25 9.83 22.22
N LEU A 151 30.13 9.72 22.94
CA LEU A 151 28.76 9.77 22.43
C LEU A 151 28.39 11.21 22.01
N ASP A 152 29.28 11.88 21.27
CA ASP A 152 29.05 13.23 20.77
C ASP A 152 28.35 13.17 19.42
N GLY A 153 27.03 12.99 19.53
CA GLY A 153 26.08 13.09 18.43
C GLY A 153 24.68 13.38 18.93
N ALA A 154 24.55 14.12 20.04
CA ALA A 154 23.27 14.66 20.48
C ALA A 154 22.76 15.65 19.43
N ARG A 155 21.96 15.17 18.48
CA ARG A 155 21.19 16.03 17.57
C ARG A 155 20.39 17.03 18.41
N LYS A 156 20.46 18.31 18.05
CA LYS A 156 19.75 19.36 18.77
C LYS A 156 18.25 19.02 18.83
N PRO A 157 17.59 19.16 20.00
CA PRO A 157 16.15 19.13 20.10
C PRO A 157 15.57 20.20 19.17
N GLY A 158 14.93 19.80 18.07
CA GLY A 158 14.37 20.72 17.06
C GLY A 158 14.99 20.62 15.65
N GLU A 159 16.14 19.96 15.48
CA GLU A 159 16.57 19.51 14.15
C GLU A 159 15.73 18.29 13.77
N GLY A 160 14.57 18.57 13.17
CA GLY A 160 13.69 17.56 12.61
C GLY A 160 14.51 16.52 11.87
N ARG A 161 14.29 15.23 12.19
CA ARG A 161 14.76 14.14 11.35
C ARG A 161 14.50 14.57 9.90
N PRO A 162 15.49 14.56 8.99
CA PRO A 162 15.18 14.79 7.58
C PRO A 162 14.00 13.87 7.29
N PRO A 163 12.85 14.41 6.85
CA PRO A 163 11.62 13.66 6.75
C PRO A 163 12.01 12.38 6.04
N PHE A 164 11.76 11.23 6.68
CA PHE A 164 12.06 9.96 6.04
C PHE A 164 11.52 10.10 4.64
N ASN A 165 12.42 10.04 3.65
CA ASN A 165 12.06 9.94 2.26
C ASN A 165 11.43 8.54 2.11
N PHE A 166 10.27 8.35 2.73
CA PHE A 166 9.15 7.66 2.13
C PHE A 166 8.84 8.46 0.86
N VAL A 167 9.76 8.40 -0.12
CA VAL A 167 9.35 8.21 -1.50
C VAL A 167 8.47 6.96 -1.37
N GLY A 168 7.19 7.19 -1.09
CA GLY A 168 6.28 6.16 -0.66
C GLY A 168 6.41 5.08 -1.72
N ARG A 169 6.77 3.86 -1.30
CA ARG A 169 6.88 2.74 -2.24
C ARG A 169 5.69 2.84 -3.15
N ALA A 170 5.95 2.99 -4.46
CA ALA A 170 4.90 3.28 -5.40
C ALA A 170 3.76 2.28 -5.15
N PRO A 171 2.48 2.73 -5.06
CA PRO A 171 1.37 1.89 -4.63
C PRO A 171 1.34 0.51 -5.30
N HIS A 172 1.82 0.45 -6.55
CA HIS A 172 2.05 -0.75 -7.36
C HIS A 172 2.84 -1.86 -6.65
N GLU A 173 3.94 -1.56 -5.94
CA GLU A 173 4.76 -2.59 -5.26
C GLU A 173 4.02 -3.24 -4.10
N ARG A 174 3.36 -2.41 -3.27
CA ARG A 174 2.60 -2.88 -2.12
C ARG A 174 1.49 -3.81 -2.59
N ASN A 175 0.78 -3.42 -3.64
CA ASN A 175 -0.35 -4.15 -4.17
C ASN A 175 0.07 -5.44 -4.90
N ALA A 176 1.17 -5.43 -5.66
CA ALA A 176 1.70 -6.64 -6.29
C ALA A 176 2.12 -7.70 -5.26
N ARG A 177 2.73 -7.30 -4.14
CA ARG A 177 3.08 -8.22 -3.04
C ARG A 177 1.86 -8.87 -2.39
N ALA A 178 0.69 -8.21 -2.41
CA ALA A 178 -0.53 -8.81 -1.90
C ALA A 178 -0.93 -10.08 -2.69
N CYS A 179 -0.57 -10.15 -3.98
CA CYS A 179 -0.77 -11.37 -4.79
C CYS A 179 0.12 -12.53 -4.35
N THR A 180 1.37 -12.28 -3.94
CA THR A 180 2.23 -13.32 -3.36
C THR A 180 1.65 -13.82 -2.03
N VAL A 181 1.11 -12.92 -1.20
CA VAL A 181 0.43 -13.32 0.04
C VAL A 181 -0.81 -14.17 -0.26
N ALA A 182 -1.62 -13.77 -1.25
CA ALA A 182 -2.79 -14.54 -1.67
C ALA A 182 -2.40 -15.93 -2.20
N ALA A 183 -1.40 -16.01 -3.07
CA ALA A 183 -0.89 -17.27 -3.64
C ALA A 183 -0.28 -18.19 -2.57
N GLY A 184 0.21 -17.64 -1.46
CA GLY A 184 0.74 -18.43 -0.34
C GLY A 184 -0.34 -19.08 0.54
N LEU A 185 -1.60 -18.66 0.42
CA LEU A 185 -2.71 -19.23 1.18
C LEU A 185 -3.25 -20.48 0.47
N LYS A 186 -2.71 -21.65 0.84
CA LYS A 186 -3.10 -22.93 0.24
C LYS A 186 -4.51 -23.37 0.63
N GLU A 187 -4.91 -23.13 1.87
CA GLU A 187 -6.20 -23.58 2.42
C GLU A 187 -7.17 -22.43 2.69
N PRO A 188 -8.46 -22.56 2.35
CA PRO A 188 -9.03 -23.65 1.52
C PRO A 188 -8.58 -23.53 0.06
N ALA A 189 -8.53 -24.65 -0.67
CA ALA A 189 -8.17 -24.65 -2.09
C ALA A 189 -9.25 -23.94 -2.93
N PHE A 190 -8.83 -23.00 -3.79
CA PHE A 190 -9.65 -22.35 -4.81
C PHE A 190 -9.04 -22.68 -6.17
N PRO A 191 -9.23 -23.88 -6.73
CA PRO A 191 -8.35 -24.42 -7.78
C PRO A 191 -8.13 -23.47 -8.96
N GLU A 192 -9.19 -22.85 -9.47
CA GLU A 192 -9.10 -21.92 -10.61
C GLU A 192 -8.44 -20.59 -10.22
N VAL A 193 -8.70 -20.08 -9.01
CA VAL A 193 -8.07 -18.83 -8.50
C VAL A 193 -6.61 -19.06 -8.16
N ASP A 194 -6.28 -20.21 -7.58
CA ASP A 194 -4.92 -20.60 -7.19
C ASP A 194 -4.04 -20.80 -8.43
N ALA A 195 -4.57 -21.44 -9.47
CA ALA A 195 -3.89 -21.54 -10.76
C ALA A 195 -3.63 -20.16 -11.38
N ALA A 196 -4.64 -19.27 -11.38
CA ALA A 196 -4.48 -17.91 -11.90
C ALA A 196 -3.48 -17.09 -11.08
N LEU A 197 -3.50 -17.20 -9.74
CA LEU A 197 -2.55 -16.53 -8.85
C LEU A 197 -1.12 -17.05 -9.03
N ALA A 198 -0.93 -18.36 -9.23
CA ALA A 198 0.38 -18.95 -9.46
C ALA A 198 1.06 -18.36 -10.72
N ALA A 199 0.29 -18.07 -11.76
CA ALA A 199 0.77 -17.39 -12.96
C ALA A 199 0.96 -15.88 -12.74
N PHE A 200 -0.04 -15.21 -12.15
CA PHE A 200 -0.08 -13.74 -12.08
C PHE A 200 0.83 -13.15 -11.00
N ALA A 201 0.93 -13.76 -9.81
CA ALA A 201 1.66 -13.18 -8.68
C ALA A 201 3.16 -12.93 -8.95
N PRO A 202 3.97 -13.89 -9.48
CA PRO A 202 5.38 -13.62 -9.77
C PRO A 202 5.53 -12.56 -10.86
N TYR A 203 4.67 -12.59 -11.87
CA TYR A 203 4.63 -11.61 -12.95
C TYR A 203 4.33 -10.19 -12.44
N ALA A 204 3.30 -10.02 -11.61
CA ALA A 204 2.89 -8.73 -11.05
C ALA A 204 4.01 -8.11 -10.20
N VAL A 205 4.73 -8.92 -9.41
CA VAL A 205 5.87 -8.46 -8.61
C VAL A 205 7.02 -8.01 -9.50
N GLU A 206 7.32 -8.74 -10.57
CA GLU A 206 8.40 -8.38 -11.49
C GLU A 206 8.06 -7.10 -12.28
N LEU A 207 6.83 -6.98 -12.80
CA LEU A 207 6.37 -5.75 -13.45
C LEU A 207 6.46 -4.55 -12.50
N ALA A 208 6.02 -4.69 -11.25
CA ALA A 208 6.11 -3.60 -10.28
C ALA A 208 7.57 -3.13 -10.06
N LYS A 209 8.54 -4.06 -10.04
CA LYS A 209 9.97 -3.71 -9.96
C LYS A 209 10.48 -3.03 -11.23
N ASN A 210 10.04 -3.47 -12.41
CA ASN A 210 10.42 -2.84 -13.68
C ASN A 210 9.91 -1.40 -13.76
N ILE A 211 8.66 -1.17 -13.34
CA ILE A 211 8.07 0.17 -13.21
C ILE A 211 8.88 1.03 -12.24
N ALA A 212 9.18 0.51 -11.03
CA ALA A 212 9.97 1.24 -10.05
C ALA A 212 11.39 1.57 -10.55
N SER A 213 12.02 0.63 -11.27
CA SER A 213 13.35 0.83 -11.86
C SER A 213 13.33 1.93 -12.92
N ALA A 214 12.32 1.93 -13.80
CA ALA A 214 12.16 2.97 -14.80
C ALA A 214 11.82 4.33 -14.17
N GLN A 215 10.91 4.36 -13.20
CA GLN A 215 10.58 5.57 -12.47
C GLN A 215 11.84 6.17 -11.81
N ASN A 216 12.65 5.37 -11.11
CA ASN A 216 13.88 5.82 -10.49
C ASN A 216 14.90 6.34 -11.52
N TYR A 217 15.03 5.66 -12.66
CA TYR A 217 15.93 6.09 -13.74
C TYR A 217 15.58 7.49 -14.27
N TYR A 218 14.30 7.75 -14.55
CA TYR A 218 13.86 9.06 -15.02
C TYR A 218 13.87 10.12 -13.91
N GLN A 219 13.46 9.78 -12.69
CA GLN A 219 13.48 10.70 -11.55
C GLN A 219 14.90 11.16 -11.17
N ARG A 220 15.90 10.28 -11.31
CA ARG A 220 17.31 10.60 -11.05
C ARG A 220 18.01 11.23 -12.25
N GLU A 221 17.27 11.50 -13.31
CA GLU A 221 17.77 12.05 -14.57
C GLU A 221 18.99 11.27 -15.13
N GLU A 222 19.04 9.96 -14.90
CA GLU A 222 20.15 9.11 -15.36
C GLU A 222 20.25 9.13 -16.90
N TYR A 223 19.14 9.41 -17.59
CA TYR A 223 19.07 9.57 -19.04
C TYR A 223 19.96 10.70 -19.60
N LYS A 224 20.32 11.71 -18.78
CA LYS A 224 21.24 12.77 -19.20
C LYS A 224 22.68 12.26 -19.35
N LYS A 225 23.01 11.13 -18.71
CA LYS A 225 24.36 10.55 -18.69
C LYS A 225 24.59 9.54 -19.81
N ASP A 226 23.56 8.81 -20.21
CA ASP A 226 23.63 7.71 -21.17
C ASP A 226 22.84 7.99 -22.47
N GLY A 227 22.35 9.22 -22.66
CA GLY A 227 21.61 9.59 -23.87
C GLY A 227 20.35 8.74 -24.10
N PHE A 228 19.68 8.30 -23.03
CA PHE A 228 18.49 7.44 -23.04
C PHE A 228 18.71 5.96 -23.40
N GLU A 229 19.95 5.46 -23.46
CA GLU A 229 20.22 4.04 -23.76
C GLU A 229 19.45 3.09 -22.83
N LYS A 230 19.62 3.22 -21.52
CA LYS A 230 18.91 2.39 -20.53
C LYS A 230 17.40 2.66 -20.55
N GLY A 231 16.99 3.91 -20.84
CA GLY A 231 15.58 4.28 -20.98
C GLY A 231 14.88 3.52 -22.11
N LYS A 232 15.54 3.34 -23.25
CA LYS A 232 15.01 2.57 -24.40
C LYS A 232 14.95 1.08 -24.10
N GLU A 233 15.93 0.53 -23.39
CA GLU A 233 15.88 -0.87 -22.93
C GLU A 233 14.70 -1.10 -21.97
N LEU A 234 14.53 -0.22 -20.99
CA LEU A 234 13.41 -0.28 -20.05
C LEU A 234 12.07 -0.13 -20.78
N HIS A 235 11.98 0.75 -21.78
CA HIS A 235 10.78 0.90 -22.60
C HIS A 235 10.39 -0.40 -23.29
N LYS A 236 11.32 -1.04 -24.02
CA LYS A 236 11.06 -2.33 -24.70
C LYS A 236 10.57 -3.39 -23.72
N LYS A 237 11.20 -3.48 -22.55
CA LYS A 237 10.81 -4.42 -21.49
C LYS A 237 9.41 -4.12 -20.95
N LEU A 238 9.10 -2.85 -20.64
CA LEU A 238 7.80 -2.44 -20.12
C LEU A 238 6.67 -2.66 -21.12
N ILE A 239 6.86 -2.35 -22.41
CA ILE A 239 5.84 -2.60 -23.44
C ILE A 239 5.53 -4.10 -23.54
N ALA A 240 6.55 -4.96 -23.52
CA ALA A 240 6.36 -6.40 -23.54
C ALA A 240 5.61 -6.91 -22.29
N ASP A 241 5.97 -6.40 -21.10
CA ASP A 241 5.27 -6.77 -19.87
C ASP A 241 3.83 -6.26 -19.92
N PHE A 242 3.57 -4.99 -20.25
CA PHE A 242 2.23 -4.42 -20.32
C PHE A 242 1.27 -5.18 -21.23
N GLY A 243 1.74 -5.79 -22.32
CA GLY A 243 0.93 -6.69 -23.14
C GLY A 243 0.43 -7.93 -22.37
N LYS A 244 1.27 -8.51 -21.50
CA LYS A 244 0.90 -9.67 -20.65
C LYS A 244 0.02 -9.30 -19.47
N LEU A 245 0.06 -8.03 -19.03
CA LEU A 245 -0.70 -7.56 -17.87
C LEU A 245 -2.20 -7.76 -18.05
N ASP A 246 -2.75 -7.38 -19.19
CA ASP A 246 -4.20 -7.48 -19.42
C ASP A 246 -4.68 -8.92 -19.46
N GLU A 247 -3.93 -9.80 -20.11
CA GLU A 247 -4.26 -11.21 -20.22
C GLU A 247 -4.31 -11.87 -18.84
N LEU A 248 -3.23 -11.79 -18.07
CA LEU A 248 -3.15 -12.46 -16.77
C LEU A 248 -4.10 -11.83 -15.73
N HIS A 249 -4.26 -10.50 -15.74
CA HIS A 249 -5.21 -9.83 -14.85
C HIS A 249 -6.66 -10.18 -15.19
N SER A 250 -6.99 -10.31 -16.49
CA SER A 250 -8.30 -10.77 -16.94
C SER A 250 -8.58 -12.21 -16.53
N GLN A 251 -7.61 -13.12 -16.74
CA GLN A 251 -7.73 -14.53 -16.31
C GLN A 251 -7.97 -14.63 -14.80
N LEU A 252 -7.25 -13.85 -13.98
CA LEU A 252 -7.50 -13.77 -12.55
C LEU A 252 -8.91 -13.23 -12.26
N GLY A 253 -9.34 -12.17 -12.94
CA GLY A 253 -10.68 -11.61 -12.77
C GLY A 253 -11.81 -12.61 -13.06
N VAL A 254 -11.67 -13.39 -14.14
CA VAL A 254 -12.61 -14.46 -14.51
C VAL A 254 -12.65 -15.55 -13.44
N ALA A 255 -11.49 -16.03 -12.99
CA ALA A 255 -11.41 -17.04 -11.93
C ALA A 255 -12.04 -16.56 -10.62
N VAL A 256 -11.77 -15.32 -10.23
CA VAL A 256 -12.32 -14.69 -9.01
C VAL A 256 -13.84 -14.51 -9.13
N ALA A 257 -14.35 -14.09 -10.29
CA ALA A 257 -15.78 -13.98 -10.52
C ALA A 257 -16.48 -15.34 -10.43
N ALA A 258 -15.95 -16.35 -11.13
CA ALA A 258 -16.50 -17.71 -11.12
C ALA A 258 -16.49 -18.34 -9.71
N HIS A 259 -15.41 -18.15 -8.95
CA HIS A 259 -15.33 -18.65 -7.57
C HIS A 259 -16.42 -18.03 -6.67
N ARG A 260 -16.67 -16.72 -6.81
CA ARG A 260 -17.65 -15.99 -5.99
C ARG A 260 -19.09 -16.33 -6.34
N GLU A 261 -19.37 -16.63 -7.60
CA GLU A 261 -20.66 -17.15 -8.01
C GLU A 261 -20.94 -18.52 -7.35
N LYS A 262 -19.93 -19.39 -7.30
CA LYS A 262 -20.02 -20.72 -6.66
C LYS A 262 -20.02 -20.66 -5.12
N SER A 263 -19.42 -19.63 -4.54
CA SER A 263 -19.13 -19.53 -3.10
C SER A 263 -19.82 -18.33 -2.46
N ALA A 264 -21.03 -18.01 -2.92
CA ALA A 264 -21.80 -16.90 -2.37
C ALA A 264 -21.98 -17.10 -0.84
N PRO A 265 -21.65 -16.09 -0.02
CA PRO A 265 -21.75 -16.23 1.41
C PRO A 265 -23.22 -16.36 1.85
N ASP A 266 -23.44 -17.19 2.86
CA ASP A 266 -24.76 -17.38 3.44
C ASP A 266 -25.14 -16.19 4.33
N ALA A 267 -25.83 -15.21 3.74
CA ALA A 267 -26.27 -14.00 4.43
C ALA A 267 -27.23 -14.26 5.59
N SER A 268 -27.82 -15.45 5.70
CA SER A 268 -28.69 -15.80 6.84
C SER A 268 -27.92 -15.91 8.16
N LYS A 269 -26.61 -16.15 8.10
CA LYS A 269 -25.71 -16.25 9.27
C LYS A 269 -25.10 -14.92 9.69
N TRP A 270 -25.39 -13.86 8.95
CA TRP A 270 -24.86 -12.53 9.26
C TRP A 270 -25.71 -11.83 10.30
N GLU A 271 -25.04 -11.16 11.24
CA GLU A 271 -25.70 -10.19 12.11
C GLU A 271 -26.19 -8.99 11.29
N GLU A 272 -27.15 -8.23 11.84
CA GLU A 272 -27.80 -7.15 11.10
C GLU A 272 -26.80 -6.08 10.63
N GLY A 273 -25.87 -5.66 11.49
CA GLY A 273 -24.82 -4.71 11.13
C GLY A 273 -23.91 -5.24 10.02
N GLN A 274 -23.65 -6.55 9.99
CA GLN A 274 -22.89 -7.18 8.92
C GLN A 274 -23.67 -7.19 7.60
N LYS A 275 -24.97 -7.47 7.60
CA LYS A 275 -25.80 -7.45 6.37
C LYS A 275 -25.78 -6.09 5.71
N VAL A 276 -26.06 -5.03 6.48
CA VAL A 276 -26.07 -3.65 5.97
C VAL A 276 -24.69 -3.26 5.44
N ALA A 277 -23.62 -3.63 6.16
CA ALA A 277 -22.25 -3.36 5.72
C ALA A 277 -21.85 -4.12 4.45
N MET A 278 -22.29 -5.37 4.31
CA MET A 278 -21.99 -6.20 3.15
C MET A 278 -22.77 -5.79 1.89
N ASP A 279 -23.97 -5.23 2.04
CA ASP A 279 -24.69 -4.58 0.94
C ASP A 279 -23.92 -3.35 0.44
N ALA A 280 -23.50 -2.46 1.34
CA ALA A 280 -22.69 -1.29 0.99
C ALA A 280 -21.35 -1.69 0.33
N PHE A 281 -20.67 -2.72 0.85
CA PHE A 281 -19.45 -3.27 0.24
C PHE A 281 -19.69 -3.83 -1.16
N SER A 282 -20.81 -4.54 -1.36
CA SER A 282 -21.17 -5.13 -2.66
C SER A 282 -21.46 -4.04 -3.70
N ASN A 283 -22.15 -2.98 -3.31
CA ASN A 283 -22.36 -1.79 -4.15
C ASN A 283 -21.03 -1.09 -4.48
N ALA A 284 -20.13 -0.93 -3.50
CA ALA A 284 -18.79 -0.36 -3.74
C ALA A 284 -18.00 -1.17 -4.75
N ARG A 285 -18.07 -2.50 -4.66
CA ARG A 285 -17.44 -3.41 -5.61
C ARG A 285 -18.07 -3.30 -7.00
N ALA A 286 -19.39 -3.21 -7.10
CA ALA A 286 -20.08 -3.05 -8.38
C ALA A 286 -19.65 -1.77 -9.11
N VAL A 287 -19.51 -0.66 -8.37
CA VAL A 287 -18.98 0.61 -8.90
C VAL A 287 -17.58 0.42 -9.50
N MET A 288 -16.69 -0.27 -8.78
CA MET A 288 -15.32 -0.54 -9.27
C MET A 288 -15.29 -1.47 -10.48
N LEU A 289 -16.11 -2.52 -10.48
CA LEU A 289 -16.22 -3.43 -11.62
C LEU A 289 -16.75 -2.70 -12.88
N GLY A 290 -17.65 -1.73 -12.70
CA GLY A 290 -18.13 -0.87 -13.79
C GLY A 290 -17.06 0.04 -14.39
N LEU A 291 -16.04 0.43 -13.60
CA LEU A 291 -14.95 1.30 -14.07
C LEU A 291 -13.84 0.57 -14.82
N ILE A 292 -13.64 -0.73 -14.56
CA ILE A 292 -12.52 -1.50 -15.14
C ILE A 292 -12.86 -2.16 -16.47
N GLY A 293 -14.09 -1.98 -16.97
CA GLY A 293 -14.49 -2.43 -18.29
C GLY A 293 -13.75 -1.70 -19.41
N THR A 294 -13.66 -2.32 -20.58
CA THR A 294 -13.09 -1.67 -21.78
C THR A 294 -13.94 -0.50 -22.29
N LYS A 295 -15.22 -0.47 -21.90
CA LYS A 295 -16.15 0.64 -22.10
C LYS A 295 -16.91 0.84 -20.81
N VAL A 296 -17.01 2.09 -20.36
CA VAL A 296 -17.80 2.45 -19.19
C VAL A 296 -19.16 2.96 -19.65
N ASP A 297 -20.22 2.32 -19.17
CA ASP A 297 -21.57 2.87 -19.25
C ASP A 297 -21.71 3.94 -18.17
N VAL A 298 -21.58 5.21 -18.58
CA VAL A 298 -21.57 6.36 -17.67
C VAL A 298 -22.84 6.44 -16.84
N GLU A 299 -24.00 6.15 -17.44
CA GLU A 299 -25.28 6.22 -16.74
C GLU A 299 -25.47 5.06 -15.77
N ALA A 300 -25.09 3.84 -16.17
CA ALA A 300 -25.07 2.70 -15.26
C ALA A 300 -24.07 2.90 -14.10
N HIS A 301 -22.93 3.54 -14.37
CA HIS A 301 -21.95 3.87 -13.35
C HIS A 301 -22.51 4.88 -12.35
N LYS A 302 -23.11 5.99 -12.81
CA LYS A 302 -23.78 6.96 -11.91
C LYS A 302 -24.87 6.30 -11.08
N ALA A 303 -25.67 5.43 -11.69
CA ALA A 303 -26.70 4.68 -10.97
C ALA A 303 -26.09 3.76 -9.89
N ALA A 304 -24.95 3.12 -10.17
CA ALA A 304 -24.22 2.31 -9.19
C ALA A 304 -23.62 3.16 -8.06
N VAL A 305 -23.08 4.35 -8.37
CA VAL A 305 -22.60 5.30 -7.36
C VAL A 305 -23.75 5.74 -6.45
N LYS A 306 -24.91 6.06 -7.01
CA LYS A 306 -26.10 6.41 -6.22
C LYS A 306 -26.53 5.28 -5.27
N LYS A 307 -26.56 4.03 -5.76
CA LYS A 307 -26.85 2.86 -4.89
C LYS A 307 -25.84 2.72 -3.75
N LEU A 308 -24.55 2.99 -4.03
CA LEU A 308 -23.52 3.01 -3.01
C LEU A 308 -23.75 4.14 -1.99
N GLU A 309 -24.15 5.33 -2.42
CA GLU A 309 -24.51 6.43 -1.52
C GLU A 309 -25.66 6.04 -0.59
N ASP A 310 -26.73 5.48 -1.15
CA ASP A 310 -27.91 5.04 -0.39
C ASP A 310 -27.53 3.95 0.63
N ALA A 311 -26.73 2.96 0.22
CA ALA A 311 -26.27 1.88 1.11
C ALA A 311 -25.30 2.38 2.19
N ALA A 312 -24.41 3.33 1.87
CA ALA A 312 -23.51 3.95 2.85
C ALA A 312 -24.29 4.80 3.86
N ALA A 313 -25.32 5.53 3.42
CA ALA A 313 -26.23 6.26 4.30
C ALA A 313 -26.99 5.30 5.23
N ALA A 314 -27.51 4.18 4.71
CA ALA A 314 -28.17 3.16 5.52
C ALA A 314 -27.24 2.58 6.60
N LEU A 315 -25.99 2.27 6.24
CA LEU A 315 -24.99 1.80 7.20
C LEU A 315 -24.67 2.85 8.28
N LYS A 316 -24.60 4.13 7.90
CA LYS A 316 -24.39 5.23 8.84
C LYS A 316 -25.55 5.35 9.82
N THR A 317 -26.79 5.37 9.34
CA THR A 317 -28.01 5.40 10.17
C THR A 317 -28.07 4.21 11.12
N PHE A 318 -27.70 3.01 10.64
CA PHE A 318 -27.60 1.84 11.51
C PHE A 318 -26.60 2.07 12.66
N GLY A 319 -25.44 2.66 12.36
CA GLY A 319 -24.42 2.98 13.36
C GLY A 319 -24.82 4.00 14.43
N GLU A 320 -25.76 4.90 14.15
CA GLU A 320 -26.26 5.88 15.12
C GLU A 320 -27.02 5.21 16.27
N SER A 321 -27.77 4.14 15.97
CA SER A 321 -28.48 3.31 16.97
C SER A 321 -27.64 2.15 17.51
N HIS A 322 -26.50 1.83 16.88
CA HIS A 322 -25.62 0.71 17.22
C HIS A 322 -24.15 1.15 17.36
N GLN A 323 -23.88 2.13 18.22
CA GLN A 323 -22.56 2.79 18.30
C GLN A 323 -21.38 1.86 18.66
N ALA A 324 -21.66 0.71 19.30
CA ALA A 324 -20.67 -0.30 19.64
C ALA A 324 -20.39 -1.29 18.49
N ASP A 325 -21.23 -1.32 17.46
CA ASP A 325 -21.08 -2.24 16.34
C ASP A 325 -19.84 -1.87 15.50
N PRO A 326 -18.88 -2.81 15.34
CA PRO A 326 -17.65 -2.55 14.62
C PRO A 326 -17.86 -2.30 13.11
N TRP A 327 -18.94 -2.79 12.52
CA TRP A 327 -19.23 -2.65 11.09
C TRP A 327 -19.43 -1.19 10.66
N PRO A 328 -20.46 -0.46 11.13
CA PRO A 328 -20.64 0.94 10.77
C PRO A 328 -19.48 1.81 11.27
N LYS A 329 -18.92 1.52 12.46
CA LYS A 329 -17.82 2.29 13.03
C LYS A 329 -16.56 2.30 12.16
N ILE A 330 -16.26 1.19 11.49
CA ILE A 330 -15.02 1.04 10.71
C ILE A 330 -15.27 1.26 9.22
N LEU A 331 -16.41 0.82 8.69
CA LEU A 331 -16.65 0.82 7.25
C LEU A 331 -17.23 2.15 6.75
N THR A 332 -18.05 2.84 7.53
CA THR A 332 -18.65 4.14 7.12
C THR A 332 -17.59 5.18 6.74
N PRO A 333 -16.53 5.44 7.53
CA PRO A 333 -15.51 6.42 7.13
C PRO A 333 -14.76 6.03 5.84
N ALA A 334 -14.59 4.73 5.59
CA ALA A 334 -13.94 4.25 4.37
C ALA A 334 -14.85 4.44 3.14
N LEU A 335 -16.14 4.15 3.28
CA LEU A 335 -17.14 4.36 2.22
C LEU A 335 -17.33 5.84 1.90
N GLU A 336 -17.43 6.71 2.93
CA GLU A 336 -17.47 8.16 2.74
C GLU A 336 -16.21 8.69 2.04
N GLY A 337 -15.04 8.14 2.39
CA GLY A 337 -13.77 8.42 1.69
C GLY A 337 -13.82 8.05 0.22
N MET A 338 -14.29 6.85 -0.11
CA MET A 338 -14.46 6.39 -1.49
C MET A 338 -15.47 7.23 -2.28
N LEU A 339 -16.64 7.52 -1.69
CA LEU A 339 -17.67 8.34 -2.31
C LEU A 339 -17.18 9.76 -2.63
N ARG A 340 -16.38 10.36 -1.74
CA ARG A 340 -15.72 11.65 -2.03
C ARG A 340 -14.84 11.54 -3.28
N THR A 341 -13.98 10.53 -3.35
CA THR A 341 -13.11 10.31 -4.51
C THR A 341 -13.89 10.04 -5.80
N LEU A 342 -14.99 9.29 -5.73
CA LEU A 342 -15.86 9.03 -6.88
C LEU A 342 -16.53 10.32 -7.39
N LYS A 343 -17.01 11.18 -6.49
CA LYS A 343 -17.58 12.49 -6.84
C LYS A 343 -16.55 13.40 -7.49
N ASP A 344 -15.32 13.42 -6.97
CA ASP A 344 -14.22 14.18 -7.57
C ASP A 344 -13.84 13.65 -8.96
N ALA A 345 -14.06 12.36 -9.22
CA ALA A 345 -13.78 11.69 -10.49
C ALA A 345 -14.92 11.81 -11.51
N GLU A 346 -16.17 11.97 -11.07
CA GLU A 346 -17.36 11.98 -11.91
C GLU A 346 -17.30 12.99 -13.08
N PRO A 347 -16.85 14.24 -12.90
CA PRO A 347 -16.73 15.20 -14.01
C PRO A 347 -15.74 14.78 -15.10
N LYS A 348 -14.83 13.84 -14.79
CA LYS A 348 -13.79 13.33 -15.69
C LYS A 348 -14.12 11.95 -16.24
N LEU A 349 -15.28 11.40 -15.88
CA LEU A 349 -15.73 10.10 -16.36
C LEU A 349 -16.23 10.21 -17.80
N THR A 350 -15.68 9.37 -18.66
CA THR A 350 -16.08 9.24 -20.06
C THR A 350 -16.42 7.78 -20.37
N GLU A 351 -16.92 7.51 -21.58
CA GLU A 351 -17.12 6.14 -22.06
C GLU A 351 -15.82 5.31 -22.12
N LYS A 352 -14.66 5.98 -22.17
CA LYS A 352 -13.33 5.35 -22.12
C LYS A 352 -12.84 5.11 -20.69
N GLY A 353 -13.65 5.45 -19.67
CA GLY A 353 -13.27 5.43 -18.26
C GLY A 353 -12.79 6.79 -17.75
N ILE A 354 -12.07 6.76 -16.63
CA ILE A 354 -11.43 7.93 -16.02
C ILE A 354 -9.93 7.94 -16.32
N GLU A 355 -9.37 9.15 -16.40
CA GLU A 355 -7.94 9.34 -16.66
C GLU A 355 -7.06 8.67 -15.58
N PRO A 356 -5.86 8.19 -15.93
CA PRO A 356 -4.99 7.46 -15.00
C PRO A 356 -4.71 8.19 -13.68
N GLU A 357 -4.55 9.51 -13.70
CA GLU A 357 -4.30 10.32 -12.49
C GLU A 357 -5.51 10.34 -11.55
N THR A 358 -6.72 10.25 -12.10
CA THR A 358 -7.97 10.22 -11.35
C THR A 358 -8.31 8.78 -10.91
N PHE A 359 -7.88 7.78 -11.66
CA PHE A 359 -8.13 6.36 -11.37
C PHE A 359 -7.38 5.85 -10.13
N LEU A 360 -6.14 6.29 -9.90
CA LEU A 360 -5.32 5.84 -8.78
C LEU A 360 -5.95 6.14 -7.40
N PRO A 361 -6.44 7.37 -7.11
CA PRO A 361 -7.21 7.65 -5.90
C PRO A 361 -8.42 6.73 -5.73
N VAL A 362 -9.16 6.44 -6.80
CA VAL A 362 -10.35 5.57 -6.76
C VAL A 362 -9.99 4.13 -6.39
N ILE A 363 -8.93 3.55 -6.98
CA ILE A 363 -8.44 2.22 -6.61
C ILE A 363 -7.98 2.19 -5.15
N THR A 364 -7.29 3.25 -4.71
CA THR A 364 -6.74 3.34 -3.35
C THR A 364 -7.85 3.41 -2.31
N SER A 365 -8.88 4.23 -2.55
CA SER A 365 -10.02 4.35 -1.65
C SER A 365 -10.84 3.06 -1.60
N PHE A 366 -11.04 2.37 -2.72
CA PHE A 366 -11.70 1.06 -2.70
C PHE A 366 -10.88 -0.02 -1.99
N THR A 367 -9.57 -0.04 -2.16
CA THR A 367 -8.69 -0.96 -1.39
C THR A 367 -8.81 -0.69 0.12
N ALA A 368 -8.95 0.58 0.52
CA ALA A 368 -9.20 0.94 1.91
C ALA A 368 -10.56 0.42 2.42
N VAL A 369 -11.60 0.39 1.56
CA VAL A 369 -12.90 -0.24 1.85
C VAL A 369 -12.76 -1.76 2.06
N ILE A 370 -12.00 -2.47 1.21
CA ILE A 370 -11.71 -3.90 1.38
C ILE A 370 -11.02 -4.17 2.73
N GLU A 371 -10.01 -3.37 3.07
CA GLU A 371 -9.31 -3.50 4.36
C GLU A 371 -10.21 -3.14 5.55
N ALA A 372 -11.06 -2.12 5.41
CA ALA A 372 -12.02 -1.74 6.43
C ALA A 372 -13.03 -2.87 6.70
N LYS A 373 -13.55 -3.52 5.66
CA LYS A 373 -14.42 -4.72 5.77
C LYS A 373 -13.73 -5.80 6.60
N HIS A 374 -12.48 -6.12 6.29
CA HIS A 374 -11.73 -7.16 7.00
C HIS A 374 -11.43 -6.79 8.46
N ARG A 375 -11.13 -5.52 8.74
CA ARG A 375 -10.96 -5.01 10.11
C ARG A 375 -12.27 -5.06 10.90
N ALA A 376 -13.40 -4.68 10.31
CA ALA A 376 -14.72 -4.76 10.91
C ALA A 376 -15.05 -6.20 11.32
N LEU A 377 -14.89 -7.15 10.39
CA LEU A 377 -15.06 -8.58 10.66
C LEU A 377 -14.18 -9.04 11.83
N SER A 378 -12.89 -8.70 11.80
CA SER A 378 -11.97 -9.10 12.87
C SER A 378 -12.41 -8.56 14.24
N ARG A 379 -12.93 -7.32 14.30
CA ARG A 379 -13.43 -6.74 15.54
C ARG A 379 -14.76 -7.37 15.99
N ALA A 380 -15.65 -7.69 15.06
CA ALA A 380 -16.90 -8.40 15.35
C ALA A 380 -16.62 -9.77 15.96
N LEU A 381 -15.70 -10.54 15.37
CA LEU A 381 -15.30 -11.85 15.88
C LEU A 381 -14.67 -11.76 17.29
N ILE A 382 -13.84 -10.75 17.55
CA ILE A 382 -13.28 -10.52 18.90
C ILE A 382 -14.40 -10.18 19.90
N ALA A 383 -15.37 -9.35 19.52
CA ALA A 383 -16.51 -8.99 20.36
C ALA A 383 -17.40 -10.20 20.68
N GLN A 384 -17.51 -11.14 19.75
CA GLN A 384 -18.20 -12.44 19.92
C GLN A 384 -17.36 -13.46 20.71
N GLY A 385 -16.18 -13.10 21.21
CA GLY A 385 -15.28 -14.03 21.92
C GLY A 385 -14.57 -15.03 21.02
N GLN A 386 -14.71 -14.93 19.69
CA GLN A 386 -14.05 -15.77 18.70
C GLN A 386 -12.60 -15.33 18.49
N THR A 387 -11.79 -15.54 19.52
CA THR A 387 -10.37 -15.22 19.52
C THR A 387 -9.53 -16.49 19.41
N GLN A 388 -8.32 -16.35 18.87
CA GLN A 388 -7.32 -17.42 18.86
C GLN A 388 -6.10 -16.98 19.67
N PRO A 389 -5.48 -17.89 20.43
CA PRO A 389 -4.25 -17.59 21.12
C PRO A 389 -3.22 -17.19 20.06
N ARG A 390 -2.55 -16.05 20.29
CA ARG A 390 -1.46 -15.66 19.41
C ARG A 390 -0.41 -16.76 19.53
N PRO A 391 0.04 -17.39 18.43
CA PRO A 391 1.14 -18.32 18.51
C PRO A 391 2.28 -17.58 19.19
N MET A 392 2.67 -18.05 20.38
CA MET A 392 3.85 -17.53 21.03
C MET A 392 4.98 -17.87 20.08
N MET A 393 5.43 -16.87 19.30
CA MET A 393 6.65 -17.00 18.54
C MET A 393 7.67 -17.51 19.54
N PRO A 394 8.28 -18.69 19.33
CA PRO A 394 9.24 -19.23 20.27
C PRO A 394 10.22 -18.10 20.52
N HIS A 395 10.24 -17.62 21.77
CA HIS A 395 11.16 -16.59 22.18
C HIS A 395 12.53 -17.19 21.89
N GLN A 396 13.18 -16.80 20.78
CA GLN A 396 14.54 -17.23 20.49
C GLN A 396 15.36 -16.64 21.63
N PRO A 397 15.75 -17.42 22.64
CA PRO A 397 16.44 -16.89 23.79
C PRO A 397 17.83 -16.51 23.29
N GLY A 398 18.11 -15.20 23.22
CA GLY A 398 19.47 -14.72 23.06
C GLY A 398 20.18 -15.07 21.75
N ALA A 399 19.51 -14.97 20.60
CA ALA A 399 20.27 -14.64 19.38
C ALA A 399 20.78 -13.20 19.53
N ILE A 400 21.84 -13.03 20.32
CA ILE A 400 22.69 -11.84 20.28
C ILE A 400 23.05 -11.71 18.79
N PRO A 401 22.78 -10.57 18.14
CA PRO A 401 23.21 -10.36 16.76
C PRO A 401 24.71 -10.64 16.74
N HIS A 402 25.10 -11.76 16.12
CA HIS A 402 26.50 -12.03 15.86
C HIS A 402 26.93 -10.88 14.96
N MET A 403 27.64 -9.91 15.54
CA MET A 403 28.34 -8.94 14.72
C MET A 403 29.24 -9.78 13.81
N PRO A 404 29.16 -9.61 12.48
CA PRO A 404 30.04 -10.33 11.58
C PRO A 404 31.45 -10.14 12.10
N GLY A 405 32.08 -11.26 12.47
CA GLY A 405 33.46 -11.27 12.93
C GLY A 405 34.28 -10.46 11.94
N ALA A 406 35.17 -9.60 12.46
CA ALA A 406 36.13 -8.90 11.63
C ALA A 406 36.76 -9.91 10.67
N PRO A 407 36.91 -9.59 9.36
CA PRO A 407 37.50 -10.50 8.40
C PRO A 407 38.83 -11.01 8.95
N GLU A 408 38.92 -12.33 9.05
CA GLU A 408 40.12 -13.05 9.47
C GLU A 408 41.28 -12.57 8.59
N ALA A 409 42.38 -12.16 9.22
CA ALA A 409 43.54 -11.67 8.48
C ALA A 409 44.02 -12.78 7.53
N PRO A 410 44.37 -12.45 6.27
CA PRO A 410 44.81 -13.44 5.31
C PRO A 410 45.98 -14.24 5.88
N GLU A 411 45.80 -15.56 5.89
CA GLU A 411 46.78 -16.55 6.30
C GLU A 411 48.05 -16.37 5.45
N ALA A 412 49.21 -16.27 6.12
CA ALA A 412 50.49 -16.05 5.44
C ALA A 412 50.78 -17.23 4.50
N PRO A 413 51.28 -16.97 3.27
CA PRO A 413 51.59 -18.03 2.34
C PRO A 413 52.66 -18.97 2.90
N PRO A 414 52.54 -20.29 2.67
CA PRO A 414 53.51 -21.27 3.14
C PRO A 414 54.90 -21.00 2.52
N ALA A 415 55.93 -21.08 3.36
CA ALA A 415 57.32 -20.91 2.95
C ALA A 415 57.71 -21.97 1.90
N GLU A 416 58.32 -21.51 0.81
CA GLU A 416 58.86 -22.35 -0.26
C GLU A 416 59.94 -23.30 0.30
N PRO A 417 59.94 -24.59 -0.11
CA PRO A 417 60.99 -25.51 0.27
C PRO A 417 62.30 -25.16 -0.45
N GLU A 418 63.35 -24.87 0.33
CA GLU A 418 64.73 -24.78 -0.14
C GLU A 418 65.13 -26.09 -0.84
N THR A 419 65.45 -25.98 -2.12
CA THR A 419 66.05 -27.06 -2.91
C THR A 419 67.57 -26.96 -2.81
N LYS A 420 68.21 -28.07 -2.42
CA LYS A 420 69.66 -28.28 -2.47
C LYS A 420 70.09 -28.80 -3.83
#